data_AF-A0A1W9NUT0-F1
#
_entry.id   AF-A0A1W9NUT0-F1
#
_cell.length_a   1.000
_cell.length_b   1.000
_cell.length_c   1.000
_cell.angle_alpha   90.00
_cell.angle_beta   90.00
_cell.angle_gamma   90.00
#
_symmetry.space_group_name_H-M   'P 1'
#
loop_
_entity.id
_entity.type
_entity.pdbx_description
1 polymer ?
#
loop_
_entity_poly.entity_id
_entity_poly.type
_entity_poly.pdbx_seq_one_letter_code
_entity_poly.pdbx_strand_id
1 'polypeptide(L)'
;MPFLRSLGLMLLLVFSFSALLNANAEYKYSYIPKKVYENQLFPLTVIDTARTKDDNPQFQFDPLSPVQPVFEDPLVIHNGNDNFYTFYFKAGKIDVKIPRLFIVSPSVDTSLDPQTIHLAQLKLREDFCGVYAADMEIKNSQVSNY
;
A
#
# COMPACT_ATOMS: atom_id res chain seq x y z
N MET A 1 4.44 56.34 1.70
CA MET A 1 4.26 55.02 1.07
C MET A 1 4.26 53.87 2.11
N PRO A 2 3.31 53.82 3.05
CA PRO A 2 3.23 52.72 4.03
C PRO A 2 2.63 51.44 3.42
N PHE A 3 1.77 51.58 2.41
CA PHE A 3 1.10 50.47 1.72
C PHE A 3 2.08 49.54 0.99
N LEU A 4 3.07 50.10 0.30
CA LEU A 4 4.12 49.33 -0.39
C LEU A 4 5.04 48.57 0.60
N ARG A 5 5.29 49.15 1.79
CA ARG A 5 6.05 48.48 2.86
C ARG A 5 5.26 47.33 3.49
N SER A 6 3.96 47.54 3.72
CA SER A 6 3.06 46.50 4.24
C SER A 6 2.87 45.36 3.24
N LEU A 7 2.76 45.66 1.94
CA LEU A 7 2.65 44.66 0.88
C LEU A 7 3.93 43.81 0.75
N GLY A 8 5.10 44.45 0.83
CA GLY A 8 6.38 43.72 0.82
C GLY A 8 6.52 42.77 2.01
N LEU A 9 6.08 43.19 3.20
CA LEU A 9 6.13 42.37 4.40
C LEU A 9 5.14 41.21 4.33
N MET A 10 3.93 41.44 3.80
CA MET A 10 2.95 40.38 3.54
C MET A 10 3.47 39.35 2.54
N LEU A 11 4.08 39.79 1.43
CA LEU A 11 4.66 38.87 0.44
C LEU A 11 5.78 38.04 1.04
N LEU A 12 6.67 38.65 1.84
CA LEU A 12 7.76 37.94 2.51
C LEU A 12 7.21 36.87 3.47
N LEU A 13 6.11 37.15 4.15
CA LEU A 13 5.40 36.21 5.03
C LEU A 13 4.73 35.06 4.26
N VAL A 14 4.15 35.33 3.09
CA VAL A 14 3.58 34.29 2.22
C VAL A 14 4.67 33.41 1.63
N PHE A 15 5.78 34.00 1.17
CA PHE A 15 6.89 33.25 0.60
C PHE A 15 7.61 32.39 1.65
N SER A 16 7.80 32.90 2.89
CA SER A 16 8.40 32.11 3.97
C SER A 16 7.52 30.95 4.40
N PHE A 17 6.18 31.10 4.42
CA PHE A 17 5.26 29.99 4.66
C PHE A 17 5.28 28.96 3.53
N SER A 18 5.36 29.40 2.27
CA SER A 18 5.43 28.48 1.12
C SER A 18 6.71 27.65 1.08
N ALA A 19 7.83 28.18 1.61
CA ALA A 19 9.09 27.43 1.70
C ALA A 19 9.05 26.29 2.73
N LEU A 20 8.08 26.30 3.65
CA LEU A 20 7.87 25.22 4.63
C LEU A 20 6.95 24.12 4.09
N LEU A 21 6.30 24.31 2.94
CA LEU A 21 5.55 23.27 2.23
C LEU A 21 6.52 22.38 1.44
N ASN A 22 7.40 21.66 2.15
CA ASN A 22 8.06 20.51 1.55
C ASN A 22 7.06 19.35 1.50
N ALA A 23 6.67 18.96 0.28
CA ALA A 23 6.02 17.69 0.03
C ALA A 23 7.08 16.58 0.17
N ASN A 24 7.34 16.14 1.40
CA ASN A 24 8.20 14.99 1.65
C ASN A 24 7.59 13.73 1.01
N ALA A 25 8.45 12.79 0.61
CA ALA A 25 7.99 11.51 0.09
C ALA A 25 7.09 10.82 1.12
N GLU A 26 5.81 10.69 0.78
CA GLU A 26 4.79 10.23 1.70
C GLU A 26 4.33 8.83 1.29
N TYR A 27 4.98 7.83 1.86
CA TYR A 27 4.50 6.46 1.77
C TYR A 27 3.20 6.32 2.55
N LYS A 28 2.18 5.70 1.95
CA LYS A 28 0.89 5.43 2.60
C LYS A 28 0.34 4.08 2.20
N TYR A 29 -0.53 3.53 3.03
CA TYR A 29 -1.39 2.45 2.57
C TYR A 29 -2.42 2.99 1.58
N SER A 30 -2.33 2.53 0.33
CA SER A 30 -3.33 2.79 -0.70
C SER A 30 -4.52 1.85 -0.56
N TYR A 31 -4.26 0.60 -0.18
CA TYR A 31 -5.29 -0.40 -0.01
C TYR A 31 -5.00 -1.30 1.20
N ILE A 32 -6.00 -1.39 2.07
CA ILE A 32 -6.10 -2.37 3.15
C ILE A 32 -7.53 -2.91 3.15
N PRO A 33 -7.74 -4.23 3.04
CA PRO A 33 -9.09 -4.77 3.16
C PRO A 33 -9.61 -4.52 4.58
N LYS A 34 -10.86 -4.10 4.71
CA LYS A 34 -11.50 -3.91 6.03
C LYS A 34 -11.77 -5.22 6.75
N LYS A 35 -11.99 -6.29 5.99
CA LYS A 35 -12.28 -7.64 6.48
C LYS A 35 -11.79 -8.69 5.49
N VAL A 36 -11.43 -9.85 5.99
CA VAL A 36 -10.98 -11.02 5.21
C VAL A 36 -11.62 -12.29 5.75
N TYR A 37 -11.64 -13.37 4.98
CA TYR A 37 -12.16 -14.68 5.39
C TYR A 37 -11.04 -15.66 5.69
N GLU A 38 -11.33 -16.70 6.47
CA GLU A 38 -10.35 -17.74 6.78
C GLU A 38 -9.75 -18.34 5.49
N ASN A 39 -8.42 -18.52 5.47
CA ASN A 39 -7.64 -19.02 4.34
C ASN A 39 -7.64 -18.14 3.08
N GLN A 40 -8.25 -16.95 3.10
CA GLN A 40 -8.24 -16.02 1.99
C GLN A 40 -6.84 -15.42 1.79
N LEU A 41 -6.37 -15.41 0.53
CA LEU A 41 -5.24 -14.59 0.11
C LEU A 41 -5.74 -13.17 -0.16
N PHE A 42 -5.07 -12.15 0.39
CA PHE A 42 -5.47 -10.76 0.23
C PHE A 42 -4.27 -9.84 0.00
N PRO A 43 -4.44 -8.76 -0.79
CA PRO A 43 -3.39 -7.78 -1.02
C PRO A 43 -3.39 -6.68 0.05
N LEU A 44 -2.20 -6.15 0.33
CA LEU A 44 -1.93 -4.93 1.06
C LEU A 44 -1.05 -4.05 0.16
N THR A 45 -1.51 -2.86 -0.19
CA THR A 45 -0.80 -2.01 -1.16
C THR A 45 -0.33 -0.72 -0.51
N VAL A 46 0.97 -0.44 -0.66
CA VAL A 46 1.60 0.82 -0.31
C VAL A 46 1.76 1.66 -1.57
N ILE A 47 1.41 2.94 -1.48
CA ILE A 47 1.67 3.92 -2.53
C ILE A 47 2.81 4.83 -2.10
N ASP A 48 3.67 5.13 -3.06
CA ASP A 48 4.64 6.21 -3.01
C ASP A 48 4.18 7.31 -3.98
N THR A 49 3.86 8.48 -3.43
CA THR A 49 3.33 9.63 -4.18
C THR A 49 4.40 10.65 -4.55
N ALA A 50 5.66 10.43 -4.18
CA ALA A 50 6.75 11.37 -4.48
C ALA A 50 7.78 10.71 -5.38
N ARG A 51 7.77 11.14 -6.64
CA ARG A 51 8.61 10.58 -7.69
C ARG A 51 10.09 10.96 -7.49
N THR A 52 10.81 10.21 -6.67
CA THR A 52 12.25 10.00 -6.85
C THR A 52 12.40 8.73 -7.68
N LYS A 53 12.55 8.89 -9.00
CA LYS A 53 12.51 7.79 -9.99
C LYS A 53 13.60 6.71 -9.77
N ASP A 54 14.55 6.97 -8.88
CA ASP A 54 15.69 6.10 -8.54
C ASP A 54 15.70 5.63 -7.07
N ASP A 55 14.62 5.83 -6.30
CA ASP A 55 14.67 5.60 -4.85
C ASP A 55 14.61 4.12 -4.42
N ASN A 56 14.33 3.19 -5.34
CA ASN A 56 14.30 1.72 -5.12
C ASN A 56 14.12 1.30 -3.64
N PRO A 57 12.97 1.64 -3.03
CA PRO A 57 12.81 1.52 -1.59
C PRO A 57 12.89 0.06 -1.15
N GLN A 58 13.51 -0.14 0.00
CA GLN A 58 13.56 -1.42 0.69
C GLN A 58 12.42 -1.48 1.70
N PHE A 59 11.65 -2.56 1.64
CA PHE A 59 10.52 -2.80 2.50
C PHE A 59 10.83 -3.95 3.45
N GLN A 60 10.61 -3.74 4.74
CA GLN A 60 10.78 -4.78 5.73
C GLN A 60 9.64 -4.74 6.74
N PHE A 61 8.80 -5.77 6.75
CA PHE A 61 7.87 -5.99 7.84
C PHE A 61 8.63 -6.42 9.10
N ASP A 62 8.13 -6.05 10.28
CA ASP A 62 8.73 -6.43 11.57
C ASP A 62 8.99 -7.95 11.61
N PRO A 63 10.26 -8.40 11.63
CA PRO A 63 10.62 -9.81 11.53
C PRO A 63 10.22 -10.61 12.78
N LEU A 64 9.92 -9.95 13.90
CA LEU A 64 9.44 -10.61 15.11
C LEU A 64 7.94 -10.96 15.02
N SER A 65 7.24 -10.43 14.02
CA SER A 65 5.83 -10.75 13.79
C SER A 65 5.66 -12.14 13.17
N PRO A 66 4.74 -12.98 13.69
CA PRO A 66 4.37 -14.23 13.04
C PRO A 66 3.54 -14.03 11.77
N VAL A 67 3.00 -12.83 11.56
CA VAL A 67 2.27 -12.46 10.34
C VAL A 67 3.26 -11.82 9.38
N GLN A 68 3.53 -12.48 8.26
CA GLN A 68 4.43 -12.04 7.21
C GLN A 68 3.74 -12.15 5.85
N PRO A 69 4.18 -11.38 4.84
CA PRO A 69 3.71 -11.57 3.48
C PRO A 69 4.11 -12.95 2.96
N VAL A 70 3.32 -13.48 2.03
CA VAL A 70 3.53 -14.78 1.38
C VAL A 70 4.76 -14.75 0.49
N PHE A 71 5.07 -13.59 -0.08
CA PHE A 71 6.26 -13.34 -0.89
C PHE A 71 7.09 -12.26 -0.21
N GLU A 72 8.41 -12.40 -0.25
CA GLU A 72 9.34 -11.43 0.32
C GLU A 72 9.28 -10.10 -0.45
N ASP A 73 9.31 -10.19 -1.79
CA ASP A 73 9.27 -9.03 -2.66
C ASP A 73 7.82 -8.59 -2.98
N PRO A 74 7.54 -7.28 -3.01
CA PRO A 74 6.25 -6.76 -3.46
C PRO A 74 6.09 -6.92 -4.97
N LEU A 75 4.84 -7.05 -5.40
CA LEU A 75 4.47 -6.73 -6.77
C LEU A 75 4.55 -5.22 -6.96
N VAL A 76 5.43 -4.77 -7.85
CA VAL A 76 5.65 -3.35 -8.15
C VAL A 76 4.90 -2.96 -9.43
N ILE A 77 4.07 -1.91 -9.33
CA ILE A 77 3.37 -1.31 -10.47
C ILE A 77 3.69 0.18 -10.52
N HIS A 78 4.14 0.64 -11.69
CA HIS A 78 4.39 2.05 -11.94
C HIS A 78 3.22 2.65 -12.71
N ASN A 79 2.59 3.68 -12.16
CA ASN A 79 1.50 4.40 -12.81
C ASN A 79 1.82 5.90 -12.86
N GLY A 80 2.45 6.33 -13.94
CA GLY A 80 2.85 7.72 -14.14
C GLY A 80 3.92 8.17 -13.14
N ASN A 81 3.51 8.94 -12.14
CA ASN A 81 4.36 9.45 -11.07
C ASN A 81 4.26 8.63 -9.77
N ASP A 82 3.26 7.76 -9.66
CA ASP A 82 3.00 6.98 -8.46
C ASP A 82 3.56 5.57 -8.62
N ASN A 83 4.12 5.04 -7.54
CA ASN A 83 4.55 3.64 -7.46
C ASN A 83 3.65 2.89 -6.46
N PHE A 84 3.22 1.70 -6.84
CA PHE A 84 2.40 0.82 -6.01
C PHE A 84 3.17 -0.45 -5.69
N TYR A 85 3.33 -0.72 -4.40
CA TYR A 85 4.01 -1.90 -3.87
C TYR A 85 2.97 -2.77 -3.18
N THR A 86 2.65 -3.92 -3.77
CA THR A 86 1.60 -4.81 -3.27
C THR A 86 2.20 -6.07 -2.65
N PHE A 87 1.88 -6.30 -1.39
CA PHE A 87 2.23 -7.49 -0.63
C PHE A 87 1.02 -8.37 -0.45
N TYR A 88 1.18 -9.68 -0.61
CA TYR A 88 0.09 -10.64 -0.42
C TYR A 88 0.22 -11.32 0.94
N PHE A 89 -0.88 -11.38 1.68
CA PHE A 89 -0.97 -12.06 2.97
C PHE A 89 -2.02 -13.16 2.91
N LYS A 90 -1.87 -14.18 3.76
CA LYS A 90 -2.87 -15.24 3.93
C LYS A 90 -3.54 -15.12 5.29
N ALA A 91 -4.86 -15.02 5.29
CA ALA A 91 -5.64 -14.96 6.51
C ALA A 91 -5.65 -16.31 7.23
N GLY A 92 -5.38 -16.27 8.54
CA GLY A 92 -5.48 -17.42 9.43
C GLY A 92 -6.89 -17.60 9.99
N LYS A 93 -6.95 -18.12 11.22
CA LYS A 93 -8.21 -18.39 11.96
C LYS A 93 -8.65 -17.26 12.89
N ILE A 94 -7.86 -16.21 13.00
CA ILE A 94 -8.10 -15.05 13.85
C ILE A 94 -7.86 -13.76 13.06
N ASP A 95 -8.24 -12.64 13.64
CA ASP A 95 -7.94 -11.30 13.10
C ASP A 95 -6.46 -11.18 12.74
N VAL A 96 -6.19 -10.58 11.59
CA VAL A 96 -4.85 -10.42 11.06
C VAL A 96 -4.27 -9.11 11.57
N LYS A 97 -3.17 -9.20 12.33
CA LYS A 97 -2.39 -8.04 12.76
C LYS A 97 -1.24 -7.83 11.79
N ILE A 98 -1.42 -6.92 10.84
CA ILE A 98 -0.36 -6.49 9.94
C ILE A 98 0.72 -5.80 10.79
N PRO A 99 1.97 -6.29 10.76
CA PRO A 99 3.04 -5.68 11.53
C PRO A 99 3.40 -4.29 11.01
N ARG A 100 4.22 -3.59 11.80
CA ARG A 100 4.86 -2.35 11.34
C ARG A 100 5.68 -2.64 10.10
N LEU A 101 5.58 -1.76 9.10
CA LEU A 101 6.38 -1.83 7.88
C LEU A 101 7.44 -0.73 7.93
N PHE A 102 8.70 -1.13 7.90
CA PHE A 102 9.83 -0.23 7.76
C PHE A 102 10.12 -0.01 6.27
N ILE A 103 10.33 1.25 5.89
CA ILE A 103 10.57 1.67 4.52
C ILE A 103 11.86 2.49 4.52
N VAL A 104 12.88 1.98 3.85
CA VAL A 104 14.19 2.62 3.73
C VAL A 104 14.38 3.01 2.29
N SER A 105 14.60 4.29 2.03
CA SER A 105 14.88 4.83 0.70
C SER A 105 16.01 5.87 0.79
N PRO A 106 16.75 6.13 -0.29
CA PRO A 106 17.76 7.17 -0.33
C PRO A 106 17.26 8.56 0.11
N SER A 107 15.97 8.86 -0.11
CA SER A 107 15.37 10.15 0.28
C SER A 107 14.79 10.19 1.70
N VAL A 108 14.25 9.07 2.20
CA VAL A 108 13.57 9.03 3.49
C VAL A 108 13.59 7.63 4.13
N ASP A 109 13.84 7.61 5.43
CA ASP A 109 13.58 6.47 6.29
C ASP A 109 12.28 6.72 7.05
N THR A 110 11.30 5.84 6.86
CA THR A 110 9.98 5.98 7.48
C THR A 110 9.41 4.62 7.87
N SER A 111 8.27 4.63 8.56
CA SER A 111 7.54 3.41 8.87
C SER A 111 6.03 3.64 8.79
N LEU A 112 5.31 2.61 8.35
CA LEU A 112 3.85 2.58 8.44
C LEU A 112 3.43 1.79 9.67
N ASP A 113 2.48 2.36 10.41
CA ASP A 113 2.00 1.77 11.65
C ASP A 113 1.26 0.44 11.43
N PRO A 114 1.28 -0.46 12.43
CA PRO A 114 0.53 -1.71 12.40
C PRO A 114 -0.96 -1.50 12.15
N GLN A 115 -1.59 -2.45 11.46
CA GLN A 115 -3.01 -2.41 11.12
C GLN A 115 -3.69 -3.73 11.53
N THR A 116 -4.93 -3.66 11.98
CA THR A 116 -5.71 -4.87 12.29
C THR A 116 -6.81 -5.04 11.27
N ILE A 117 -6.89 -6.23 10.68
CA ILE A 117 -7.89 -6.61 9.70
C ILE A 117 -8.77 -7.71 10.31
N HIS A 118 -10.07 -7.45 10.37
CA HIS A 118 -10.99 -8.36 11.03
C HIS A 118 -11.31 -9.60 10.19
N LEU A 119 -11.34 -10.75 10.85
CA LEU A 119 -11.79 -11.98 10.24
C LEU A 119 -13.33 -12.01 10.21
N ALA A 120 -13.88 -12.10 9.02
CA ALA A 120 -15.30 -12.28 8.82
C ALA A 120 -15.65 -13.78 8.87
N GLN A 121 -16.76 -14.10 9.54
CA GLN A 121 -17.32 -15.44 9.51
C GLN A 121 -18.12 -15.65 8.22
N LEU A 122 -17.87 -16.77 7.54
CA LEU A 122 -18.72 -17.24 6.46
C LEU A 122 -20.02 -17.77 7.07
N LYS A 123 -21.16 -17.26 6.61
CA LYS A 123 -22.46 -17.82 6.99
C LYS A 123 -22.59 -19.18 6.33
N LEU A 124 -22.73 -20.24 7.13
CA LEU A 124 -23.15 -21.53 6.62
C LEU A 124 -24.55 -21.37 6.02
N ARG A 125 -24.70 -21.79 4.77
CA ARG A 125 -26.00 -21.87 4.09
C ARG A 125 -26.45 -23.32 4.10
N GLU A 126 -27.67 -23.56 4.55
CA GLU A 126 -28.27 -24.91 4.58
C GLU A 126 -28.60 -25.43 3.17
N ASP A 127 -28.70 -24.53 2.18
CA ASP A 127 -29.05 -24.82 0.79
C ASP A 127 -27.83 -24.81 -0.16
N PHE A 128 -26.60 -24.92 0.37
CA PHE A 128 -25.40 -24.86 -0.44
C PHE A 128 -25.16 -26.18 -1.21
N CYS A 129 -25.50 -26.19 -2.50
CA CYS A 129 -25.07 -27.19 -3.48
C CYS A 129 -23.82 -26.68 -4.20
N GLY A 130 -22.62 -27.04 -3.71
CA GLY A 130 -21.35 -26.66 -4.33
C GLY A 130 -20.75 -27.81 -5.13
N VAL A 131 -20.52 -27.60 -6.43
CA VAL A 131 -19.63 -28.45 -7.22
C VAL A 131 -18.19 -27.98 -6.97
N TYR A 132 -17.34 -28.84 -6.42
CA TYR A 132 -15.91 -28.56 -6.31
C TYR A 132 -15.29 -28.64 -7.70
N ALA A 133 -14.96 -27.49 -8.29
CA ALA A 133 -14.15 -27.44 -9.50
C ALA A 133 -12.71 -27.80 -9.11
N ALA A 134 -12.35 -29.09 -9.25
CA ALA A 134 -11.03 -29.61 -8.91
C ALA A 134 -9.96 -29.32 -9.97
N ASP A 135 -10.38 -28.97 -11.19
CA ASP A 135 -9.48 -28.63 -12.30
C ASP A 135 -9.98 -27.37 -13.01
N MET A 136 -9.26 -26.27 -12.86
CA MET A 136 -9.40 -25.10 -13.72
C MET A 136 -8.29 -25.13 -14.77
N GLU A 137 -8.63 -25.45 -16.01
CA GLU A 137 -7.72 -25.32 -17.15
C GLU A 137 -7.81 -23.91 -17.73
N ILE A 138 -6.76 -23.08 -17.54
CA ILE A 138 -6.69 -21.74 -18.14
C ILE A 138 -6.24 -21.89 -19.60
N LYS A 139 -7.17 -21.79 -20.54
CA LYS A 139 -6.86 -21.74 -21.98
C LYS A 139 -6.61 -20.31 -22.42
N ASN A 140 -5.34 -19.93 -22.56
CA ASN A 140 -4.97 -18.68 -23.22
C ASN A 140 -5.02 -18.88 -24.73
N SER A 141 -5.90 -18.16 -25.42
CA SER A 141 -5.86 -18.02 -26.88
C SER A 141 -5.34 -16.64 -27.22
N GLN A 142 -4.18 -16.57 -27.87
CA GLN A 142 -3.63 -15.32 -28.39
C GLN A 142 -3.89 -15.32 -29.89
N VAL A 143 -4.76 -14.42 -30.36
CA VAL A 143 -4.91 -14.18 -31.80
C VAL A 143 -3.79 -13.21 -32.21
N SER A 144 -2.72 -13.76 -32.77
CA SER A 144 -1.73 -12.97 -33.51
C SER A 144 -2.34 -12.61 -34.85
N ASN A 145 -2.81 -11.37 -35.00
CA ASN A 145 -3.01 -10.79 -36.32
C ASN A 145 -1.71 -10.09 -36.71
N TYR A 146 -1.02 -10.67 -37.71
CA TYR A 146 0.10 -10.07 -38.43
C TYR A 146 -0.34 -8.85 -39.24
#